data_AF-A0A7J7IB21-F1
#
_entry.id   AF-A0A7J7IB21-F1
#
_cell.length_a   1.000
_cell.length_b   1.000
_cell.length_c   1.000
_cell.angle_alpha   90.00
_cell.angle_beta   90.00
_cell.angle_gamma   90.00
#
_symmetry.space_group_name_H-M   'P 1'
#
loop_
_entity.id
_entity.type
_entity.pdbx_description
1 polymer ?
#
loop_
_entity_poly.entity_id
_entity_poly.type
_entity_poly.pdbx_seq_one_letter_code
_entity_poly.pdbx_strand_id
1 'polypeptide(L)'
;MTYFPVKDFVGNGALKGILPKLLKEGWDNVRNLKLMRSEDMDAINMTQQQKDALEMRSYLYDRALMQYGDKLEDSGKSLAKLLELSNNDLSAQLGMKRGHIASTCHLKAT
;
A
#
# COMPACT_ATOMS: atom_id res chain seq x y z
N MET A 1 7.04 -6.06 20.02
CA MET A 1 6.24 -5.94 18.79
C MET A 1 5.37 -4.72 18.92
N THR A 2 5.60 -3.69 18.12
CA THR A 2 4.73 -2.50 18.08
C THR A 2 3.51 -2.85 17.23
N TYR A 3 2.32 -2.85 17.85
CA TYR A 3 1.06 -2.91 17.12
C TYR A 3 0.97 -1.72 16.17
N PHE A 4 0.76 -1.98 14.89
CA PHE A 4 0.51 -0.94 13.90
C PHE A 4 -1.00 -0.83 13.67
N PRO A 5 -1.64 0.28 14.05
CA PRO A 5 -3.09 0.43 13.91
C PRO A 5 -3.54 0.38 12.46
N VAL A 6 -4.66 -0.29 12.17
CA VAL A 6 -5.23 -0.35 10.81
C VAL A 6 -5.56 1.04 10.26
N LYS A 7 -5.99 1.97 11.11
CA LYS A 7 -6.21 3.37 10.70
C LYS A 7 -4.95 4.03 10.12
N ASP A 8 -3.78 3.72 10.68
CA ASP A 8 -2.50 4.29 10.25
C ASP A 8 -1.98 3.55 9.02
N PHE A 9 -2.36 2.27 8.85
CA PHE A 9 -2.05 1.48 7.66
C PHE A 9 -2.84 1.96 6.45
N VAL A 10 -4.14 2.17 6.64
CA VAL A 10 -5.05 2.66 5.61
C VAL A 10 -4.70 4.09 5.18
N GLY A 11 -4.27 4.94 6.10
CA GLY A 11 -3.89 6.32 5.79
C GLY A 11 -5.06 7.16 5.31
N ASN A 12 -4.80 8.14 4.44
CA ASN A 12 -5.82 9.10 3.98
C ASN A 12 -6.30 8.94 2.54
N GLY A 13 -5.80 7.93 1.82
CA GLY A 13 -6.16 7.72 0.41
C GLY A 13 -7.35 6.78 0.20
N ALA A 14 -7.31 5.97 -0.85
CA ALA A 14 -8.47 5.24 -1.38
C ALA A 14 -9.11 4.27 -0.37
N LEU A 15 -8.31 3.71 0.54
CA LEU A 15 -8.76 2.77 1.56
C LEU A 15 -9.52 3.46 2.72
N LYS A 16 -9.33 4.76 2.95
CA LYS A 16 -9.98 5.49 4.05
C LYS A 16 -11.50 5.44 3.96
N GLY A 17 -12.04 5.51 2.75
CA GLY A 17 -13.48 5.46 2.50
C GLY A 17 -14.13 4.11 2.87
N ILE A 18 -13.35 3.03 2.88
CA ILE A 18 -13.86 1.67 3.21
C ILE A 18 -13.44 1.19 4.60
N LEU A 19 -12.66 1.97 5.35
CA LEU A 19 -12.22 1.62 6.70
C LEU A 19 -13.37 1.16 7.61
N PRO A 20 -14.54 1.84 7.68
CA PRO A 20 -15.65 1.35 8.50
C PRO A 20 -16.16 -0.04 8.08
N LYS A 21 -16.14 -0.34 6.78
CA LYS A 21 -16.56 -1.65 6.24
C LYS A 21 -15.52 -2.71 6.59
N LEU A 22 -14.23 -2.42 6.44
CA LEU A 22 -13.14 -3.31 6.84
C LEU A 22 -13.26 -3.71 8.31
N LEU A 23 -13.45 -2.74 9.20
CA LEU A 23 -13.60 -3.01 10.63
C LEU A 23 -14.87 -3.82 10.95
N LYS A 24 -16.00 -3.52 10.29
CA LYS A 24 -17.25 -4.25 10.48
C LYS A 24 -17.13 -5.73 10.08
N GLU A 25 -16.38 -6.01 9.01
CA GLU A 25 -16.17 -7.36 8.48
C GLU A 25 -14.99 -8.10 9.16
N GLY A 26 -14.41 -7.53 10.23
CA GLY A 26 -13.34 -8.18 11.02
C GLY A 26 -11.92 -8.01 10.47
N TRP A 27 -11.71 -7.12 9.50
CA TRP A 27 -10.38 -6.76 8.97
C TRP A 27 -9.73 -5.66 9.81
N ASP A 28 -9.58 -5.93 11.10
CA ASP A 28 -9.18 -4.98 12.16
C ASP A 28 -7.69 -5.01 12.50
N ASN A 29 -6.92 -5.85 11.79
CA ASN A 29 -5.48 -5.95 11.95
C ASN A 29 -4.75 -6.02 10.61
N VAL A 30 -3.57 -5.40 10.56
CA VAL A 30 -2.75 -5.29 9.35
C VAL A 30 -2.36 -6.65 8.80
N ARG A 31 -2.06 -7.63 9.67
CA ARG A 31 -1.66 -8.97 9.24
C ARG A 31 -2.78 -9.64 8.40
N ASN A 32 -4.03 -9.55 8.84
CA ASN A 32 -5.16 -10.13 8.14
C ASN A 32 -5.47 -9.36 6.86
N LEU A 33 -5.43 -8.03 6.88
CA LEU A 33 -5.62 -7.21 5.68
C LEU A 33 -4.65 -7.58 4.56
N LYS A 34 -3.39 -7.84 4.88
CA LYS A 34 -2.36 -8.26 3.91
C LYS A 34 -2.60 -9.66 3.33
N LEU A 35 -3.41 -10.49 4.00
CA LEU A 35 -3.76 -11.84 3.56
C LEU A 35 -5.10 -11.90 2.83
N MET A 36 -5.78 -10.77 2.71
CA MET A 36 -7.05 -10.65 2.01
C MET A 36 -6.85 -11.06 0.54
N ARG A 37 -7.63 -12.03 0.09
CA ARG A 37 -7.58 -12.54 -1.29
C ARG A 37 -8.51 -11.76 -2.19
N SER A 38 -8.40 -11.96 -3.50
CA SER A 38 -9.30 -11.37 -4.51
C SER A 38 -10.77 -11.59 -4.15
N GLU A 39 -11.12 -12.80 -3.70
CA GLU A 39 -12.49 -13.18 -3.36
C GLU A 39 -13.00 -12.41 -2.14
N ASP A 40 -12.14 -12.18 -1.15
CA ASP A 40 -12.46 -11.40 0.04
C ASP A 40 -12.68 -9.92 -0.31
N MET A 41 -11.84 -9.38 -1.21
CA MET A 41 -11.96 -8.01 -1.72
C MET A 41 -13.25 -7.82 -2.54
N ASP A 42 -13.62 -8.82 -3.34
CA ASP A 42 -14.86 -8.84 -4.11
C ASP A 42 -16.08 -8.95 -3.20
N ALA A 43 -16.03 -9.77 -2.15
CA ALA A 43 -17.12 -9.92 -1.18
C ALA A 43 -17.47 -8.59 -0.49
N ILE A 44 -16.49 -7.70 -0.30
CA ILE A 44 -16.71 -6.36 0.24
C ILE A 44 -16.80 -5.26 -0.83
N ASN A 45 -16.97 -5.63 -2.10
CA ASN A 45 -17.14 -4.72 -3.25
C ASN A 45 -16.02 -3.67 -3.36
N MET A 46 -14.75 -4.07 -3.19
CA MET A 46 -13.63 -3.15 -3.40
C MET A 46 -13.52 -2.75 -4.86
N THR A 47 -13.33 -1.46 -5.11
CA THR A 47 -12.98 -0.97 -6.44
C THR A 47 -11.56 -1.39 -6.81
N GLN A 48 -11.22 -1.44 -8.10
CA GLN A 48 -9.85 -1.77 -8.52
C GLN A 48 -8.81 -0.83 -7.88
N GLN A 49 -9.14 0.46 -7.74
CA GLN A 49 -8.28 1.43 -7.06
C GLN A 49 -8.02 1.06 -5.60
N GLN A 50 -9.02 0.55 -4.89
CA GLN A 50 -8.86 0.10 -3.50
C GLN A 50 -8.04 -1.19 -3.41
N LYS A 51 -8.19 -2.11 -4.37
CA LYS A 51 -7.38 -3.33 -4.45
C LYS A 51 -5.90 -2.99 -4.68
N ASP A 52 -5.62 -2.12 -5.64
CA ASP A 52 -4.27 -1.63 -5.94
C ASP A 52 -3.67 -0.90 -4.74
N ALA A 53 -4.47 -0.09 -4.03
CA ALA A 53 -4.06 0.59 -2.81
C ALA A 53 -3.70 -0.40 -1.69
N LEU A 54 -4.50 -1.46 -1.49
CA LEU A 54 -4.21 -2.48 -0.48
C LEU A 54 -2.92 -3.26 -0.77
N GLU A 55 -2.69 -3.63 -2.03
CA GLU A 55 -1.44 -4.24 -2.48
C GLU A 55 -0.25 -3.30 -2.20
N MET A 56 -0.39 -2.03 -2.58
CA MET A 56 0.64 -1.01 -2.40
C MET A 56 0.96 -0.77 -0.93
N ARG A 57 -0.04 -0.61 -0.05
CA ARG A 57 0.17 -0.46 1.40
C ARG A 57 0.85 -1.67 2.01
N SER A 58 0.48 -2.87 1.56
CA SER A 58 1.11 -4.12 2.02
C SER A 58 2.60 -4.14 1.68
N TYR A 59 2.96 -3.76 0.45
CA TYR A 59 4.35 -3.65 0.01
C TYR A 59 5.14 -2.59 0.78
N LEU A 60 4.55 -1.41 0.99
CA LEU A 60 5.21 -0.31 1.72
C LEU A 60 5.41 -0.65 3.19
N TYR A 61 4.43 -1.30 3.82
CA TYR A 61 4.50 -1.74 5.21
C TYR A 61 5.68 -2.70 5.42
N ASP A 62 5.84 -3.69 4.55
CA ASP A 62 6.91 -4.68 4.63
C ASP A 62 8.32 -4.09 4.44
N ARG A 63 8.40 -2.90 3.86
CA ARG A 63 9.67 -2.19 3.60
C ARG A 63 9.90 -0.98 4.49
N ALA A 64 9.04 -0.74 5.48
CA ALA A 64 9.08 0.46 6.32
C ALA A 64 9.02 1.77 5.50
N LEU A 65 8.15 1.80 4.48
CA LEU A 65 7.96 2.91 3.53
C LEU A 65 6.58 3.57 3.65
N MET A 66 5.85 3.34 4.74
CA MET A 66 4.47 3.81 4.93
C MET A 66 4.30 5.33 4.81
N GLN A 67 5.36 6.12 5.05
CA GLN A 67 5.38 7.57 4.84
C GLN A 67 5.07 8.01 3.40
N TYR A 68 5.15 7.09 2.43
CA TYR A 68 4.85 7.37 1.02
C TYR A 68 3.46 6.91 0.59
N GLY A 69 2.70 6.23 1.45
CA GLY A 69 1.46 5.54 1.08
C GLY A 69 0.40 6.46 0.48
N ASP A 70 0.07 7.56 1.17
CA ASP A 70 -0.96 8.50 0.69
C ASP A 70 -0.59 9.07 -0.70
N LYS A 71 0.67 9.50 -0.87
CA LYS A 71 1.17 10.08 -2.13
C LYS A 71 1.18 9.07 -3.28
N LEU A 72 1.49 7.81 -2.99
CA LEU A 72 1.53 6.76 -4.02
C LEU A 72 0.13 6.33 -4.42
N GLU A 73 -0.81 6.24 -3.49
CA GLU A 73 -2.23 5.99 -3.78
C GLU A 73 -2.84 7.11 -4.63
N ASP A 74 -2.56 8.37 -4.29
CA ASP A 74 -3.03 9.55 -5.03
C ASP A 74 -2.50 9.58 -6.47
N SER A 75 -1.37 8.91 -6.75
CA SER A 75 -0.83 8.82 -8.11
C SER A 75 -1.68 7.95 -9.04
N GLY A 76 -2.60 7.13 -8.50
CA GLY A 76 -3.46 6.22 -9.25
C GLY A 76 -2.71 5.10 -9.99
N LYS A 77 -1.40 4.94 -9.75
CA LYS A 77 -0.58 3.89 -10.35
C LYS A 77 -0.72 2.60 -9.54
N SER A 78 -0.81 1.46 -10.22
CA SER A 78 -0.67 0.16 -9.59
C SER A 78 0.75 -0.08 -9.09
N LEU A 79 0.92 -1.04 -8.18
CA LEU A 79 2.24 -1.40 -7.65
C LEU A 79 3.20 -1.80 -8.78
N ALA A 80 2.76 -2.59 -9.75
CA ALA A 80 3.57 -2.99 -10.91
C ALA A 80 4.17 -1.78 -11.65
N LYS A 81 3.34 -0.78 -11.96
CA LYS A 81 3.78 0.46 -12.63
C LYS A 81 4.76 1.27 -11.77
N LEU A 82 4.61 1.24 -10.45
CA LEU A 82 5.54 1.91 -9.53
C LEU A 82 6.89 1.21 -9.48
N LEU A 83 6.92 -0.13 -9.51
CA LEU A 83 8.14 -0.91 -9.52
C LEU A 83 8.91 -0.74 -10.83
N GLU A 84 8.24 -0.41 -11.93
CA GLU A 84 8.87 -0.09 -13.22
C GLU A 84 9.57 1.28 -13.23
N LEU A 85 9.22 2.20 -12.33
CA LEU A 85 9.80 3.55 -12.27
C LEU A 85 11.32 3.52 -12.04
N SER A 86 12.00 4.48 -12.65
CA SER A 86 13.43 4.69 -12.42
C SER A 86 13.68 5.31 -11.04
N ASN A 87 14.91 5.18 -10.52
CA ASN A 87 15.30 5.85 -9.27
C ASN A 87 15.09 7.36 -9.33
N ASN A 88 15.26 7.96 -10.51
CA ASN A 88 15.03 9.38 -10.73
C ASN A 88 13.54 9.71 -10.63
N ASP A 89 12.66 8.87 -11.16
CA ASP A 89 11.20 9.06 -11.05
C ASP A 89 10.70 8.88 -9.61
N LEU A 90 11.21 7.88 -8.89
CA LEU A 90 10.90 7.67 -7.47
C LEU A 90 11.36 8.86 -6.61
N SER A 91 12.52 9.44 -6.93
CA SER A 91 13.00 10.64 -6.23
C SER A 91 12.18 11.88 -6.61
N ALA A 92 12.00 12.15 -7.91
CA ALA A 92 11.41 13.40 -8.42
C ALA A 92 9.89 13.45 -8.23
N GLN A 93 9.19 12.36 -8.56
CA GLN A 93 7.72 12.32 -8.49
C GLN A 93 7.25 12.03 -7.07
N LEU A 94 7.98 11.18 -6.33
CA LEU A 94 7.50 10.62 -5.07
C LEU A 94 8.27 11.14 -3.84
N GLY A 95 9.37 11.87 -4.04
CA GLY A 95 10.14 12.46 -2.94
C GLY A 95 10.88 11.40 -2.13
N MET A 96 11.16 10.24 -2.72
CA MET A 96 11.84 9.16 -2.02
C MET A 96 13.30 9.49 -1.75
N LYS A 97 13.76 9.28 -0.51
CA LYS A 97 15.18 9.42 -0.15
C LYS A 97 15.99 8.26 -0.74
N ARG A 98 17.26 8.49 -1.09
CA ARG A 98 18.15 7.47 -1.68
C ARG A 98 18.16 6.13 -0.93
N GLY A 99 18.21 6.16 0.41
CA GLY A 99 18.17 4.93 1.22
C GLY A 99 16.85 4.16 1.12
N HIS A 100 15.73 4.86 0.96
CA HIS A 100 14.42 4.24 0.77
C HIS A 100 14.27 3.64 -0.63
N ILE A 101 14.83 4.31 -1.64
CA ILE A 101 14.86 3.79 -3.03
C ILE A 101 15.61 2.44 -3.07
N ALA A 102 16.72 2.31 -2.36
CA ALA A 102 17.46 1.05 -2.29
C ALA A 102 16.62 -0.09 -1.68
N SER A 103 15.80 0.19 -0.67
CA SER A 103 14.85 -0.76 -0.08
C SER A 103 13.75 -1.17 -1.05
N THR A 104 13.36 -0.32 -2.00
CA THR A 104 12.39 -0.62 -3.06
C THR A 104 12.98 -1.53 -4.17
N CYS A 105 14.28 -1.40 -4.47
CA CYS A 105 14.93 -2.03 -5.63
C CYS A 105 15.49 -3.45 -5.42
N HIS A 106 15.55 -3.99 -4.20
CA HIS A 106 16.25 -5.26 -3.87
C HIS A 106 15.70 -6.54 -4.53
N LEU A 107 14.80 -6.45 -5.53
CA LEU A 107 14.30 -7.58 -6.34
C LEU A 107 14.45 -7.35 -7.86
N LYS A 108 15.04 -6.24 -8.34
CA LYS A 108 15.36 -6.09 -9.78
C LYS A 108 16.59 -6.90 -10.22
N ALA A 109 17.19 -7.66 -9.31
CA ALA A 109 18.38 -8.48 -9.56
C ALA A 109 18.19 -9.91 -9.00
N THR A 110 17.19 -10.61 -9.54
CA THR A 110 17.11 -12.08 -9.61
C THR A 110 16.16 -12.46 -10.72
#